data_AF-A0A950HHP2-F1
#
_entry.id   AF-A0A950HHP2-F1
#
_cell.length_a   1.000
_cell.length_b   1.000
_cell.length_c   1.000
_cell.angle_alpha   90.00
_cell.angle_beta   90.00
_cell.angle_gamma   90.00
#
_symmetry.space_group_name_H-M   'P 1'
#
loop_
_entity.id
_entity.type
_entity.pdbx_description
1 polymer ?
#
loop_
_entity_poly.entity_id
_entity_poly.type
_entity_poly.pdbx_seq_one_letter_code
_entity_poly.pdbx_strand_id
1 'polypeptide(L)'
;MPDMPTGALVRLYRIQRRMSTVSLATHAGITVRYLEMIEADSKTPSVPVLRKLAKVLGVRTSALVGEAPSEDHEGPVNPRLAEVERALFTYRSLALTDPGQLPTLEELGDQIGAVQTAWCISPNKYSDVLRVLPDLIVNSERAVHESERSITACRQVSELYQVARAVLKYLGRADLCGLVSDRAMRYAEETEDPLLIAAATWSLGHAMLSDDMPAGALSLAMKGSEALEPLLPDGTPEHFSLYGGLLLVATLASLRTGDPWRARELLRGPAREAALRVGDGHNYHGTVFGPTNVGIHMVRVEYECGEISEALRLADDVDITKTASLERKISLLYKVAQCYECRSNDAAVFVHLKMAERLCPEDFQHRQDVRSMVRTLVKRAKPSYAGEVREFAGRIGLLD
;
A
#
# COMPACT_ATOMS: atom_id res chain seq x y z
N MET A 1 -21.48 -13.80 1.58
CA MET A 1 -21.54 -15.23 1.14
C MET A 1 -20.75 -16.06 2.15
N PRO A 2 -21.13 -17.29 2.51
CA PRO A 2 -20.39 -18.07 3.49
C PRO A 2 -18.94 -18.27 3.03
N ASP A 3 -18.02 -18.36 4.01
CA ASP A 3 -16.56 -18.54 3.91
C ASP A 3 -16.22 -19.75 3.01
N MET A 4 -16.26 -19.53 1.70
CA MET A 4 -16.05 -20.57 0.71
C MET A 4 -14.54 -20.73 0.52
N PRO A 5 -14.00 -21.94 0.66
CA PRO A 5 -12.57 -22.15 0.51
C PRO A 5 -12.11 -21.84 -0.92
N THR A 6 -10.84 -21.46 -1.07
CA THR A 6 -10.25 -20.93 -2.32
C THR A 6 -10.52 -21.81 -3.53
N GLY A 7 -10.45 -23.12 -3.38
CA GLY A 7 -10.73 -24.11 -4.43
C GLY A 7 -12.16 -24.07 -4.92
N ALA A 8 -13.11 -24.04 -4.00
CA ALA A 8 -14.53 -23.91 -4.31
C ALA A 8 -14.86 -22.59 -5.04
N LEU A 9 -14.19 -21.48 -4.71
CA LEU A 9 -14.35 -20.21 -5.43
C LEU A 9 -13.78 -20.25 -6.85
N VAL A 10 -12.60 -20.85 -7.04
CA VAL A 10 -12.02 -21.09 -8.37
C VAL A 10 -13.00 -21.88 -9.23
N ARG A 11 -13.58 -22.95 -8.67
CA ARG A 11 -14.59 -23.77 -9.35
C ARG A 11 -15.85 -22.98 -9.69
N LEU A 12 -16.35 -22.17 -8.76
CA LEU A 12 -17.54 -21.34 -8.93
C LEU A 12 -17.39 -20.39 -10.12
N TYR A 13 -16.32 -19.59 -10.13
CA TYR A 13 -16.06 -18.63 -11.19
C TYR A 13 -15.77 -19.30 -12.54
N ARG A 14 -15.11 -20.46 -12.54
CA ARG A 14 -14.92 -21.26 -13.76
C ARG A 14 -16.26 -21.67 -14.37
N ILE A 15 -17.20 -22.14 -13.55
CA ILE A 15 -18.55 -22.55 -14.00
C ILE A 15 -19.34 -21.33 -14.51
N GLN A 16 -19.30 -20.19 -13.80
CA GLN A 16 -19.95 -18.95 -14.23
C GLN A 16 -19.44 -18.47 -15.60
N ARG A 17 -18.14 -18.59 -15.85
CA ARG A 17 -17.49 -18.27 -17.13
C ARG A 17 -17.66 -19.36 -18.20
N ARG A 18 -18.40 -20.44 -17.91
CA ARG A 18 -18.62 -21.60 -18.80
C ARG A 18 -17.32 -22.23 -19.32
N MET A 19 -16.26 -22.20 -18.51
CA MET A 19 -14.97 -22.78 -18.87
C MET A 19 -14.87 -24.25 -18.41
N SER A 20 -14.31 -25.11 -19.25
CA SER A 20 -13.94 -26.48 -18.83
C SER A 20 -12.69 -26.43 -17.94
N THR A 21 -12.51 -27.44 -17.08
CA THR A 21 -11.29 -27.60 -16.26
C THR A 21 -10.03 -27.63 -17.13
N VAL A 22 -10.10 -28.31 -18.28
CA VAL A 22 -9.01 -28.35 -19.27
C VAL A 22 -8.69 -26.97 -19.84
N SER A 23 -9.72 -26.18 -20.15
CA SER A 23 -9.54 -24.83 -20.69
C SER A 23 -8.89 -23.90 -19.68
N LEU A 24 -9.39 -23.86 -18.43
CA LEU A 24 -8.82 -23.01 -17.38
C LEU A 24 -7.37 -23.40 -17.08
N ALA A 25 -7.08 -24.69 -16.93
CA ALA A 25 -5.73 -25.18 -16.64
C ALA A 25 -4.74 -24.78 -17.76
N THR A 26 -5.13 -24.98 -19.02
CA THR A 26 -4.32 -24.62 -20.20
C THR A 26 -4.03 -23.12 -20.23
N HIS A 27 -5.05 -22.27 -20.08
CA HIS A 27 -4.89 -20.81 -20.12
C HIS A 27 -4.11 -20.27 -18.90
N ALA A 28 -4.22 -20.92 -17.74
CA ALA A 28 -3.46 -20.56 -16.55
C ALA A 28 -2.02 -21.13 -16.53
N GLY A 29 -1.66 -21.96 -17.52
CA GLY A 29 -0.33 -22.57 -17.61
C GLY A 29 -0.04 -23.56 -16.47
N ILE A 30 -1.06 -24.30 -16.02
CA ILE A 30 -0.95 -25.34 -15.00
C ILE A 30 -1.51 -26.67 -15.50
N THR A 31 -1.18 -27.78 -14.85
CA THR A 31 -1.72 -29.09 -15.23
C THR A 31 -3.18 -29.23 -14.81
N VAL A 32 -3.99 -29.94 -15.61
CA VAL A 32 -5.41 -30.21 -15.32
C VAL A 32 -5.57 -30.86 -13.95
N ARG A 33 -4.73 -31.85 -13.64
CA ARG A 33 -4.70 -32.53 -12.33
C ARG A 33 -4.40 -31.56 -11.18
N TYR A 34 -3.53 -30.57 -11.38
CA TYR A 34 -3.24 -29.58 -10.35
C TYR A 34 -4.44 -28.65 -10.12
N LEU A 35 -5.13 -28.24 -11.18
CA LEU A 35 -6.37 -27.48 -11.06
C LEU A 35 -7.47 -28.28 -10.36
N GLU A 36 -7.64 -29.56 -10.66
CA GLU A 36 -8.61 -30.44 -9.96
C GLU A 36 -8.30 -30.54 -8.46
N MET A 37 -7.01 -30.66 -8.10
CA MET A 37 -6.59 -30.67 -6.69
C MET A 37 -6.87 -29.33 -6.00
N ILE A 38 -6.69 -28.21 -6.71
CA ILE A 38 -7.03 -26.87 -6.22
C ILE A 38 -8.55 -26.77 -6.03
N GLU A 39 -9.36 -27.10 -7.03
CA GLU A 39 -10.84 -27.00 -6.98
C GLU A 39 -11.49 -27.93 -5.96
N ALA A 40 -10.79 -29.01 -5.58
CA ALA A 40 -11.20 -29.91 -4.51
C ALA A 40 -10.69 -29.49 -3.12
N ASP A 41 -10.04 -28.31 -3.00
CA ASP A 41 -9.42 -27.79 -1.77
C ASP A 41 -8.36 -28.71 -1.15
N SER A 42 -7.86 -29.67 -1.93
CA SER A 42 -6.81 -30.61 -1.50
C SER A 42 -5.40 -30.00 -1.58
N LYS A 43 -5.24 -28.91 -2.33
CA LYS A 43 -3.95 -28.22 -2.47
C LYS A 43 -4.13 -26.71 -2.58
N THR A 44 -3.50 -25.97 -1.66
CA THR A 44 -3.47 -24.51 -1.69
C THR A 44 -2.56 -24.02 -2.83
N PRO A 45 -3.07 -23.23 -3.78
CA PRO A 45 -2.23 -22.65 -4.83
C PRO A 45 -1.29 -21.59 -4.25
N SER A 46 -0.10 -21.43 -4.84
CA SER A 46 0.75 -20.30 -4.54
C SER A 46 0.12 -19.00 -5.07
N VAL A 47 0.45 -17.85 -4.46
CA VAL A 47 -0.06 -16.53 -4.90
C VAL A 47 0.15 -16.28 -6.40
N PRO A 48 1.30 -16.62 -7.02
CA PRO A 48 1.46 -16.50 -8.48
C PRO A 48 0.49 -17.36 -9.28
N VAL A 49 0.22 -18.59 -8.85
CA VAL A 49 -0.76 -19.49 -9.51
C VAL A 49 -2.18 -18.92 -9.36
N LEU A 50 -2.51 -18.42 -8.18
CA LEU A 50 -3.81 -17.81 -7.92
C LEU A 50 -4.06 -16.57 -8.79
N ARG A 51 -3.05 -15.70 -8.96
CA ARG A 51 -3.12 -14.55 -9.89
C ARG A 51 -3.32 -14.98 -11.34
N LYS A 52 -2.65 -16.05 -11.79
CA LYS A 52 -2.86 -16.61 -13.14
C LYS A 52 -4.30 -17.09 -13.32
N LEU A 53 -4.86 -17.79 -12.33
CA LEU A 53 -6.25 -18.24 -12.34
C LEU A 53 -7.23 -17.06 -12.35
N ALA A 54 -7.02 -16.07 -11.48
CA ALA A 54 -7.83 -14.84 -11.41
C ALA A 54 -7.85 -14.09 -12.74
N LYS A 55 -6.68 -13.94 -13.37
CA LYS A 55 -6.52 -13.30 -14.69
C LYS A 55 -7.32 -14.01 -15.77
N VAL A 56 -7.28 -15.35 -15.82
CA VAL A 56 -8.03 -16.13 -16.83
C VAL A 56 -9.54 -16.08 -16.57
N LEU A 57 -9.94 -16.12 -15.30
CA LEU A 57 -11.34 -16.05 -14.88
C LEU A 57 -11.95 -14.64 -14.97
N GLY A 58 -11.11 -13.62 -15.16
CA GLY A 58 -11.51 -12.22 -15.23
C GLY A 58 -12.14 -11.74 -13.92
N VAL A 59 -11.55 -12.11 -12.79
CA VAL A 59 -11.95 -11.70 -11.44
C VAL A 59 -10.73 -11.18 -10.67
N ARG A 60 -10.96 -10.40 -9.60
CA ARG A 60 -9.89 -9.97 -8.70
C ARG A 60 -9.31 -11.17 -7.96
N THR A 61 -8.02 -11.13 -7.64
CA THR A 61 -7.37 -12.23 -6.90
C THR A 61 -8.02 -12.46 -5.52
N SER A 62 -8.46 -11.39 -4.85
CA SER A 62 -9.20 -11.43 -3.57
C SER A 62 -10.48 -12.27 -3.65
N ALA A 63 -11.22 -12.16 -4.76
CA ALA A 63 -12.44 -12.93 -4.98
C ALA A 63 -12.21 -14.44 -5.01
N LEU A 64 -10.98 -14.90 -5.29
CA LEU A 64 -10.62 -16.32 -5.24
C LEU A 64 -10.14 -16.77 -3.86
N VAL A 65 -9.72 -15.86 -2.97
CA VAL A 65 -9.25 -16.21 -1.62
C VAL A 65 -10.41 -16.37 -0.63
N GLY A 66 -11.63 -15.97 -1.01
CA GLY A 66 -12.77 -15.90 -0.09
C GLY A 66 -12.87 -14.58 0.64
N GLU A 67 -11.96 -13.65 0.34
CA GLU A 67 -12.21 -12.23 0.55
C GLU A 67 -13.30 -11.82 -0.46
N ALA A 68 -14.56 -11.95 -0.04
CA ALA A 68 -15.63 -11.19 -0.68
C ALA A 68 -15.15 -9.73 -0.84
N PRO A 69 -15.58 -8.98 -1.88
CA PRO A 69 -15.60 -7.54 -1.70
C PRO A 69 -16.32 -7.34 -0.37
N SER A 70 -15.64 -6.73 0.60
CA SER A 70 -16.11 -6.63 1.97
C SER A 70 -17.40 -5.80 2.00
N GLU A 71 -18.53 -6.44 1.67
CA GLU A 71 -19.86 -5.93 1.97
C GLU A 71 -20.13 -6.08 3.47
N ASP A 72 -19.43 -7.01 4.13
CA ASP A 72 -19.46 -7.19 5.58
C ASP A 72 -18.16 -6.64 6.20
N HIS A 73 -18.17 -5.34 6.52
CA HIS A 73 -17.23 -4.73 7.46
C HIS A 73 -17.60 -5.19 8.89
N GLU A 74 -17.45 -6.48 9.21
CA GLU A 74 -17.67 -7.04 10.56
C GLU A 74 -16.51 -6.73 11.55
N GLY A 75 -15.76 -5.66 11.30
CA GLY A 75 -14.97 -5.00 12.33
C GLY A 75 -15.83 -3.94 13.02
N PRO A 76 -15.51 -3.49 14.25
CA PRO A 76 -16.12 -2.28 14.78
C PRO A 76 -15.96 -1.17 13.74
N VAL A 77 -17.07 -0.65 13.23
CA VAL A 77 -17.09 0.48 12.29
C VAL A 77 -16.29 1.58 12.96
N ASN A 78 -15.09 1.88 12.43
CA ASN A 78 -14.30 2.96 12.96
C ASN A 78 -15.10 4.24 12.69
N PRO A 79 -15.69 4.90 13.72
CA PRO A 79 -16.60 6.01 13.50
C PRO A 79 -15.90 7.17 12.75
N ARG A 80 -14.58 7.31 12.93
CA ARG A 80 -13.76 8.28 12.21
C ARG A 80 -13.63 7.97 10.72
N LEU A 81 -13.59 6.69 10.33
CA LEU A 81 -13.59 6.33 8.91
C LEU A 81 -14.92 6.70 8.24
N ALA A 82 -16.04 6.50 8.93
CA ALA A 82 -17.35 6.93 8.43
C ALA A 82 -17.47 8.46 8.30
N GLU A 83 -16.79 9.22 9.17
CA GLU A 83 -16.67 10.69 9.04
C GLU A 83 -15.85 11.08 7.79
N VAL A 84 -14.72 10.40 7.54
CA VAL A 84 -13.91 10.61 6.32
C VAL A 84 -14.72 10.30 5.06
N GLU A 85 -15.45 9.18 5.04
CA GLU A 85 -16.35 8.82 3.94
C GLU A 85 -17.37 9.92 3.68
N ARG A 86 -18.04 10.38 4.73
CA ARG A 86 -19.02 11.45 4.63
C ARG A 86 -18.39 12.71 4.05
N ALA A 87 -17.21 13.11 4.53
CA ALA A 87 -16.48 14.27 4.01
C ALA A 87 -16.15 14.12 2.52
N LEU A 88 -15.69 12.95 2.08
CA LEU A 88 -15.37 12.69 0.66
C LEU A 88 -16.61 12.78 -0.26
N PHE A 89 -17.79 12.39 0.23
CA PHE A 89 -19.05 12.46 -0.53
C PHE A 89 -19.88 13.71 -0.22
N THR A 90 -19.37 14.64 0.59
CA THR A 90 -20.02 15.92 0.82
C THR A 90 -19.70 16.86 -0.33
N TYR A 91 -20.64 16.96 -1.27
CA TYR A 91 -20.54 17.91 -2.38
C TYR A 91 -21.19 19.23 -1.99
N ARG A 92 -20.61 20.33 -2.48
CA ARG A 92 -21.13 21.70 -2.25
C ARG A 92 -22.60 21.87 -2.60
N SER A 93 -23.09 21.23 -3.66
CA SER A 93 -24.50 21.27 -4.06
C SER A 93 -25.45 20.73 -2.98
N LEU A 94 -24.92 19.94 -2.03
CA LEU A 94 -25.63 19.29 -0.94
C LEU A 94 -25.20 19.80 0.44
N ALA A 95 -24.01 20.41 0.54
CA ALA A 95 -23.55 21.08 1.74
C ALA A 95 -24.31 22.39 1.90
N LEU A 96 -25.38 22.37 2.69
CA LEU A 96 -25.98 23.59 3.24
C LEU A 96 -24.83 24.46 3.78
N THR A 97 -24.75 25.72 3.33
CA THR A 97 -23.71 26.70 3.70
C THR A 97 -23.32 26.56 5.16
N ASP A 98 -22.20 25.89 5.41
CA ASP A 98 -21.63 25.80 6.75
C ASP A 98 -21.11 27.19 7.10
N PRO A 99 -21.70 27.89 8.08
CA PRO A 99 -21.33 29.27 8.40
C PRO A 99 -19.97 29.37 9.10
N GLY A 100 -19.26 28.25 9.34
CA GLY A 100 -17.92 28.25 9.89
C GLY A 100 -16.93 29.06 9.04
N GLN A 101 -16.19 29.96 9.70
CA GLN A 101 -15.08 30.71 9.11
C GLN A 101 -14.03 29.72 8.59
N LEU A 102 -13.67 29.83 7.32
CA LEU A 102 -12.60 29.02 6.74
C LEU A 102 -11.24 29.46 7.26
N PRO A 103 -10.34 28.50 7.55
CA PRO A 103 -8.94 28.83 7.75
C PRO A 103 -8.35 29.47 6.48
N THR A 104 -7.33 30.30 6.67
CA THR A 104 -6.54 30.85 5.57
C THR A 104 -5.80 29.74 4.83
N LEU A 105 -5.36 30.02 3.59
CA LEU A 105 -4.56 29.06 2.83
C LEU A 105 -3.24 28.73 3.54
N GLU A 106 -2.64 29.68 4.26
CA GLU A 106 -1.44 29.43 5.07
C GLU A 106 -1.72 28.42 6.18
N GLU A 107 -2.77 28.63 6.97
CA GLU A 107 -3.19 27.71 8.05
C GLU A 107 -3.56 26.32 7.51
N LEU A 108 -4.22 26.24 6.34
CA LEU A 108 -4.52 24.95 5.71
C LEU A 108 -3.24 24.23 5.27
N GLY A 109 -2.28 24.95 4.70
CA GLY A 109 -0.97 24.40 4.34
C GLY A 109 -0.24 23.81 5.55
N ASP A 110 -0.22 24.54 6.66
CA ASP A 110 0.40 24.08 7.91
C ASP A 110 -0.30 22.84 8.47
N GLN A 111 -1.64 22.80 8.43
CA GLN A 111 -2.42 21.64 8.86
C GLN A 111 -2.13 20.40 8.00
N ILE A 112 -2.05 20.57 6.67
CA ILE A 112 -1.71 19.47 5.74
C ILE A 112 -0.29 18.97 6.00
N GLY A 113 0.68 19.89 6.16
CA GLY A 113 2.06 19.54 6.50
C GLY A 113 2.18 18.80 7.83
N ALA A 114 1.40 19.21 8.84
CA ALA A 114 1.33 18.53 10.13
C ALA A 114 0.75 17.11 9.99
N VAL A 115 -0.29 16.90 9.18
CA VAL A 115 -0.88 15.59 8.91
C VAL A 115 0.11 14.68 8.18
N GLN A 116 0.82 15.19 7.17
CA GLN A 116 1.86 14.45 6.47
C GLN A 116 3.01 14.04 7.40
N THR A 117 3.42 14.95 8.28
CA THR A 117 4.46 14.69 9.29
C THR A 117 3.98 13.64 10.29
N ALA A 118 2.78 13.80 10.85
CA ALA A 118 2.18 12.84 11.78
C ALA A 118 2.09 11.44 11.15
N TRP A 119 1.65 11.33 9.90
CA TRP A 119 1.63 10.06 9.18
C TRP A 119 3.02 9.40 9.08
N CYS A 120 4.06 10.21 8.89
CA CYS A 120 5.42 9.73 8.72
C CYS A 120 6.07 9.27 10.04
N ILE A 121 5.91 10.04 11.12
CA ILE A 121 6.72 9.86 12.34
C ILE A 121 5.93 9.51 13.61
N SER A 122 4.60 9.63 13.62
CA SER A 122 3.81 9.39 14.84
C SER A 122 3.60 7.88 15.09
N PRO A 123 3.82 7.37 16.32
CA PRO A 123 3.41 6.02 16.69
C PRO A 123 1.89 5.84 16.69
N ASN A 124 1.13 6.94 16.76
CA ASN A 124 -0.34 6.99 16.73
C ASN A 124 -0.89 7.57 15.41
N LYS A 125 -0.17 7.35 14.31
CA LYS A 125 -0.44 7.95 13.00
C LYS A 125 -1.88 7.76 12.50
N TYR A 126 -2.59 6.69 12.84
CA TYR A 126 -3.97 6.51 12.39
C TYR A 126 -4.90 7.41 13.18
N SER A 127 -4.80 7.40 14.51
CA SER A 127 -5.62 8.25 15.37
C SER A 127 -5.37 9.74 15.12
N ASP A 128 -4.10 10.12 14.97
CA ASP A 128 -3.72 11.52 14.77
C ASP A 128 -4.28 12.07 13.46
N VAL A 129 -4.20 11.29 12.38
CA VAL A 129 -4.66 11.72 11.05
C VAL A 129 -6.19 11.60 10.93
N LEU A 130 -6.80 10.48 11.32
CA LEU A 130 -8.24 10.28 11.20
C LEU A 130 -9.06 11.27 12.03
N ARG A 131 -8.49 11.83 13.10
CA ARG A 131 -9.13 12.86 13.92
C ARG A 131 -9.35 14.18 13.16
N VAL A 132 -8.46 14.54 12.23
CA VAL A 132 -8.47 15.87 11.57
C VAL A 132 -8.82 15.79 10.09
N LEU A 133 -8.66 14.62 9.47
CA LEU A 133 -8.84 14.43 8.04
C LEU A 133 -10.24 14.82 7.52
N PRO A 134 -11.37 14.52 8.20
CA PRO A 134 -12.70 14.90 7.72
C PRO A 134 -12.86 16.41 7.52
N ASP A 135 -12.53 17.20 8.55
CA ASP A 135 -12.65 18.66 8.51
C ASP A 135 -11.67 19.27 7.50
N LEU A 136 -10.46 18.71 7.40
CA LEU A 136 -9.44 19.18 6.48
C LEU A 136 -9.84 18.95 5.00
N ILE A 137 -10.52 17.83 4.69
CA ILE A 137 -11.10 17.59 3.36
C ILE A 137 -12.14 18.66 3.04
N VAL A 138 -13.10 18.88 3.94
CA VAL A 138 -14.18 19.86 3.73
C VAL A 138 -13.61 21.27 3.55
N ASN A 139 -12.69 21.70 4.43
CA ASN A 139 -12.12 23.04 4.39
C ASN A 139 -11.23 23.26 3.16
N SER A 140 -10.45 22.26 2.73
CA SER A 140 -9.59 22.38 1.54
C SER A 140 -10.41 22.47 0.26
N GLU A 141 -11.46 21.66 0.11
CA GLU A 141 -12.38 21.73 -1.03
C GLU A 141 -13.13 23.07 -1.08
N ARG A 142 -13.56 23.59 0.09
CA ARG A 142 -14.15 24.93 0.19
C ARG A 142 -13.15 26.03 -0.19
N ALA A 143 -11.91 25.95 0.30
CA ALA A 143 -10.87 26.94 0.03
C ALA A 143 -10.48 27.01 -1.44
N VAL A 144 -10.45 25.87 -2.14
CA VAL A 144 -10.31 25.84 -3.61
C VAL A 144 -11.43 26.62 -4.27
N HIS A 145 -12.68 26.44 -3.84
CA HIS A 145 -13.81 27.15 -4.43
C HIS A 145 -13.77 28.66 -4.14
N GLU A 146 -13.54 29.05 -2.88
CA GLU A 146 -13.54 30.47 -2.47
C GLU A 146 -12.34 31.27 -2.99
N SER A 147 -11.21 30.59 -3.25
CA SER A 147 -10.05 31.20 -3.90
C SER A 147 -10.14 31.20 -5.43
N GLU A 148 -11.32 30.92 -6.00
CA GLU A 148 -11.53 30.78 -7.45
C GLU A 148 -10.54 29.82 -8.12
N ARG A 149 -10.26 28.71 -7.44
CA ARG A 149 -9.31 27.65 -7.84
C ARG A 149 -7.88 28.15 -8.00
N SER A 150 -7.43 28.99 -7.07
CA SER A 150 -6.03 29.42 -7.04
C SER A 150 -5.05 28.24 -7.04
N ILE A 151 -3.90 28.40 -7.71
CA ILE A 151 -2.85 27.35 -7.82
C ILE A 151 -2.43 26.83 -6.43
N THR A 152 -2.29 27.72 -5.45
CA THR A 152 -1.94 27.35 -4.08
C THR A 152 -2.97 26.41 -3.45
N ALA A 153 -4.26 26.73 -3.58
CA ALA A 153 -5.32 25.88 -3.04
C ALA A 153 -5.39 24.52 -3.76
N CYS A 154 -5.23 24.50 -5.09
CA CYS A 154 -5.16 23.27 -5.88
C CYS A 154 -3.97 22.38 -5.47
N ARG A 155 -2.79 22.97 -5.24
CA ARG A 155 -1.62 22.24 -4.72
C ARG A 155 -1.92 21.60 -3.36
N GLN A 156 -2.43 22.39 -2.42
CA GLN A 156 -2.72 21.94 -1.06
C GLN A 156 -3.74 20.80 -1.02
N VAL A 157 -4.86 20.91 -1.75
CA VAL A 157 -5.86 19.84 -1.79
C VAL A 157 -5.33 18.57 -2.48
N SER A 158 -4.45 18.71 -3.48
CA SER A 158 -3.79 17.56 -4.10
C SER A 158 -2.90 16.83 -3.10
N GLU A 159 -2.08 17.56 -2.35
CA GLU A 159 -1.21 17.02 -1.30
C GLU A 159 -1.98 16.38 -0.14
N LEU A 160 -3.11 16.98 0.26
CA LEU A 160 -4.04 16.40 1.23
C LEU A 160 -4.56 15.04 0.75
N TYR A 161 -5.00 14.94 -0.50
CA TYR A 161 -5.51 13.69 -1.02
C TYR A 161 -4.44 12.60 -1.17
N GLN A 162 -3.18 12.98 -1.38
CA GLN A 162 -2.07 12.02 -1.37
C GLN A 162 -1.84 11.41 0.01
N VAL A 163 -1.92 12.18 1.11
CA VAL A 163 -1.84 11.62 2.46
C VAL A 163 -3.10 10.83 2.82
N ALA A 164 -4.29 11.28 2.39
CA ALA A 164 -5.54 10.52 2.56
C ALA A 164 -5.42 9.11 1.93
N ARG A 165 -4.87 9.00 0.70
CA ARG A 165 -4.61 7.70 0.07
C ARG A 165 -3.70 6.82 0.89
N ALA A 166 -2.63 7.38 1.47
CA ALA A 166 -1.68 6.62 2.28
C ALA A 166 -2.39 5.99 3.50
N VAL A 167 -3.27 6.74 4.17
CA VAL A 167 -4.07 6.26 5.31
C VAL A 167 -5.08 5.18 4.87
N LEU A 168 -5.90 5.50 3.85
CA LEU A 168 -6.99 4.64 3.38
C LEU A 168 -6.49 3.28 2.89
N LYS A 169 -5.28 3.23 2.31
CA LYS A 169 -4.61 2.00 1.91
C LYS A 169 -4.47 1.02 3.07
N TYR A 170 -4.02 1.48 4.24
CA TYR A 170 -3.82 0.61 5.39
C TYR A 170 -5.12 0.29 6.14
N LEU A 171 -6.16 1.10 5.94
CA LEU A 171 -7.51 0.80 6.42
C LEU A 171 -8.28 -0.16 5.50
N GLY A 172 -7.68 -0.63 4.41
CA GLY A 172 -8.29 -1.58 3.48
C GLY A 172 -9.34 -0.97 2.54
N ARG A 173 -9.44 0.36 2.46
CA ARG A 173 -10.42 1.08 1.62
C ARG A 173 -9.87 1.38 0.23
N ALA A 174 -9.72 0.34 -0.58
CA ALA A 174 -9.24 0.43 -1.95
C ALA A 174 -10.16 1.29 -2.85
N ASP A 175 -11.48 1.22 -2.61
CA ASP A 175 -12.50 2.06 -3.25
C ASP A 175 -12.22 3.56 -3.03
N LEU A 176 -11.96 3.95 -1.78
CA LEU A 176 -11.67 5.34 -1.44
C LEU A 176 -10.26 5.75 -1.88
N CYS A 177 -9.28 4.83 -1.88
CA CYS A 177 -7.94 5.10 -2.40
C CYS A 177 -7.98 5.56 -3.86
N GLY A 178 -8.78 4.90 -4.69
CA GLY A 178 -9.00 5.29 -6.09
C GLY A 178 -9.60 6.69 -6.20
N LEU A 179 -10.67 6.96 -5.44
CA LEU A 179 -11.36 8.25 -5.43
C LEU A 179 -10.44 9.42 -5.07
N VAL A 180 -9.72 9.33 -3.95
CA VAL A 180 -8.84 10.43 -3.52
C VAL A 180 -7.65 10.60 -4.46
N SER A 181 -7.15 9.53 -5.08
CA SER A 181 -6.03 9.63 -6.02
C SER A 181 -6.43 10.26 -7.35
N ASP A 182 -7.63 9.98 -7.85
CA ASP A 182 -8.16 10.66 -9.03
C ASP A 182 -8.34 12.16 -8.76
N ARG A 183 -8.94 12.53 -7.61
CA ARG A 183 -9.06 13.94 -7.21
C ARG A 183 -7.69 14.63 -7.06
N ALA A 184 -6.72 13.96 -6.44
CA ALA A 184 -5.36 14.48 -6.33
C ALA A 184 -4.75 14.80 -7.71
N MET A 185 -4.97 13.92 -8.69
CA MET A 185 -4.51 14.10 -10.07
C MET A 185 -5.19 15.29 -10.74
N ARG A 186 -6.52 15.41 -10.63
CA ARG A 186 -7.26 16.54 -11.23
C ARG A 186 -6.74 17.89 -10.74
N TYR A 187 -6.54 18.01 -9.43
CA TYR A 187 -5.99 19.21 -8.84
C TYR A 187 -4.53 19.45 -9.23
N ALA A 188 -3.73 18.38 -9.36
CA ALA A 188 -2.35 18.51 -9.83
C ALA A 188 -2.27 19.01 -11.28
N GLU A 189 -3.09 18.47 -12.19
CA GLU A 189 -3.14 18.89 -13.59
C GLU A 189 -3.48 20.38 -13.73
N GLU A 190 -4.37 20.91 -12.89
CA GLU A 190 -4.73 22.34 -12.89
C GLU A 190 -3.60 23.27 -12.46
N THR A 191 -2.59 22.76 -11.75
CA THR A 191 -1.41 23.58 -11.40
C THR A 191 -0.38 23.67 -12.51
N GLU A 192 -0.45 22.77 -13.51
CA GLU A 192 0.57 22.58 -14.54
C GLU A 192 1.99 22.30 -13.99
N ASP A 193 2.10 22.00 -12.68
CA ASP A 193 3.36 21.72 -12.00
C ASP A 193 3.79 20.26 -12.25
N PRO A 194 4.89 20.02 -12.99
CA PRO A 194 5.30 18.66 -13.36
C PRO A 194 5.65 17.80 -12.13
N LEU A 195 6.11 18.39 -11.03
CA LEU A 195 6.46 17.65 -9.82
C LEU A 195 5.20 17.21 -9.07
N LEU A 196 4.21 18.10 -8.96
CA LEU A 196 2.93 17.75 -8.34
C LEU A 196 2.17 16.70 -9.16
N ILE A 197 2.19 16.81 -10.50
CA ILE A 197 1.62 15.80 -11.39
C ILE A 197 2.33 14.44 -11.22
N ALA A 198 3.65 14.43 -11.11
CA ALA A 198 4.40 13.20 -10.83
C ALA A 198 4.07 12.61 -9.44
N ALA A 199 3.89 13.45 -8.42
CA ALA A 199 3.49 13.04 -7.07
C ALA A 199 2.09 12.40 -7.07
N ALA A 200 1.14 13.03 -7.77
CA ALA A 200 -0.19 12.47 -7.98
C ALA A 200 -0.16 11.17 -8.80
N THR A 201 0.72 11.08 -9.81
CA THR A 201 0.94 9.86 -10.61
C THR A 201 1.44 8.71 -9.73
N TRP A 202 2.40 8.99 -8.86
CA TRP A 202 2.91 8.04 -7.88
C TRP A 202 1.81 7.57 -6.93
N SER A 203 0.98 8.50 -6.45
CA SER A 203 -0.16 8.20 -5.58
C SER A 203 -1.19 7.29 -6.25
N LEU A 204 -1.60 7.64 -7.47
CA LEU A 204 -2.54 6.86 -8.27
C LEU A 204 -2.00 5.48 -8.62
N GLY A 205 -0.71 5.37 -8.96
CA GLY A 205 -0.06 4.07 -9.19
C GLY A 205 -0.14 3.15 -7.97
N HIS A 206 0.02 3.68 -6.75
CA HIS A 206 -0.19 2.93 -5.52
C HIS A 206 -1.66 2.54 -5.27
N ALA A 207 -2.62 3.42 -5.60
CA ALA A 207 -4.04 3.09 -5.52
C ALA A 207 -4.41 1.95 -6.50
N MET A 208 -3.93 2.02 -7.75
CA MET A 208 -4.10 0.95 -8.74
C MET A 208 -3.50 -0.39 -8.27
N LEU A 209 -2.32 -0.37 -7.64
CA LEU A 209 -1.77 -1.57 -7.01
C LEU A 209 -2.63 -2.06 -5.85
N SER A 210 -3.32 -1.19 -5.13
CA SER A 210 -4.19 -1.59 -4.02
C SER A 210 -5.50 -2.23 -4.52
N ASP A 211 -5.97 -1.86 -5.72
CA ASP A 211 -7.17 -2.43 -6.37
C ASP A 211 -6.85 -3.53 -7.41
N ASP A 212 -5.70 -4.20 -7.29
CA ASP A 212 -5.28 -5.32 -8.17
C ASP A 212 -5.23 -4.98 -9.68
N MET A 213 -4.81 -3.74 -10.02
CA MET A 213 -4.60 -3.25 -11.39
C MET A 213 -3.11 -3.07 -11.76
N PRO A 214 -2.25 -4.11 -11.67
CA PRO A 214 -0.81 -3.95 -11.81
C PRO A 214 -0.35 -3.56 -13.22
N ALA A 215 -1.04 -4.01 -14.28
CA ALA A 215 -0.67 -3.64 -15.65
C ALA A 215 -0.89 -2.13 -15.92
N GLY A 216 -2.00 -1.59 -15.40
CA GLY A 216 -2.27 -0.16 -15.47
C GLY A 216 -1.29 0.66 -14.65
N ALA A 217 -0.98 0.21 -13.42
CA ALA A 217 0.01 0.84 -12.56
C ALA A 217 1.41 0.87 -13.21
N LEU A 218 1.82 -0.21 -13.88
CA LEU A 218 3.09 -0.27 -14.60
C LEU A 218 3.14 0.76 -15.73
N SER A 219 2.11 0.79 -16.58
CA SER A 219 2.01 1.74 -17.70
C SER A 219 2.02 3.19 -17.21
N LEU A 220 1.24 3.48 -16.17
CA LEU A 220 1.15 4.82 -15.57
C LEU A 220 2.49 5.26 -14.98
N ALA A 221 3.12 4.40 -14.17
CA ALA A 221 4.37 4.73 -13.50
C ALA A 221 5.53 4.94 -14.49
N MET A 222 5.62 4.11 -15.53
CA MET A 222 6.65 4.26 -16.57
C MET A 222 6.48 5.56 -17.36
N LYS A 223 5.25 5.87 -17.80
CA LYS A 223 4.98 7.14 -18.49
C LYS A 223 5.26 8.35 -17.60
N GLY A 224 4.90 8.26 -16.32
CA GLY A 224 5.21 9.30 -15.35
C GLY A 224 6.72 9.50 -15.19
N SER A 225 7.50 8.41 -15.11
CA SER A 225 8.96 8.52 -15.00
C SER A 225 9.56 9.10 -16.29
N GLU A 226 9.10 8.66 -17.46
CA GLU A 226 9.53 9.17 -18.77
C GLU A 226 9.24 10.67 -18.92
N ALA A 227 8.11 11.15 -18.40
CA ALA A 227 7.77 12.58 -18.42
C ALA A 227 8.71 13.45 -17.56
N LEU A 228 9.34 12.87 -16.53
CA LEU A 228 10.33 13.58 -15.69
C LEU A 228 11.74 13.53 -16.27
N GLU A 229 12.08 12.58 -17.15
CA GLU A 229 13.44 12.40 -17.68
C GLU A 229 14.05 13.68 -18.28
N PRO A 230 13.31 14.50 -19.07
CA PRO A 230 13.85 15.76 -19.60
C PRO A 230 14.24 16.78 -18.53
N LEU A 231 13.70 16.68 -17.32
CA LEU A 231 13.94 17.60 -16.21
C LEU A 231 15.10 17.15 -15.31
N LEU A 232 15.60 15.91 -15.45
CA LEU A 232 16.63 15.36 -14.59
C LEU A 232 18.03 15.97 -14.75
N PRO A 233 18.51 16.38 -15.95
CA PRO A 233 19.86 16.93 -16.09
C PRO A 233 20.16 18.10 -15.16
N ASP A 234 19.19 19.01 -14.99
CA ASP A 234 19.25 20.18 -14.10
C ASP A 234 18.39 20.00 -12.84
N GLY A 235 17.96 18.76 -12.55
CA GLY A 235 16.98 18.43 -11.52
C GLY A 235 17.53 18.55 -10.10
N THR A 236 16.66 18.99 -9.19
CA THR A 236 16.91 18.97 -7.73
C THR A 236 16.70 17.56 -7.15
N PRO A 237 17.12 17.29 -5.90
CA PRO A 237 16.78 16.03 -5.20
C PRO A 237 15.29 15.67 -5.24
N GLU A 238 14.40 16.66 -5.25
CA GLU A 238 12.95 16.45 -5.37
C GLU A 238 12.55 15.81 -6.71
N HIS A 239 13.16 16.24 -7.83
CA HIS A 239 12.94 15.65 -9.15
C HIS A 239 13.34 14.17 -9.16
N PHE A 240 14.53 13.86 -8.64
CA PHE A 240 15.02 12.49 -8.52
C PHE A 240 14.18 11.65 -7.54
N SER A 241 13.61 12.27 -6.50
CA SER A 241 12.72 11.61 -5.54
C SER A 241 11.44 11.12 -6.19
N LEU A 242 10.81 11.95 -7.01
CA LEU A 242 9.58 11.60 -7.73
C LEU A 242 9.84 10.61 -8.86
N TYR A 243 10.88 10.83 -9.66
CA TYR A 243 11.33 9.90 -10.70
C TYR A 243 11.58 8.51 -10.10
N GLY A 244 12.40 8.45 -9.05
CA GLY A 244 12.69 7.22 -8.34
C GLY A 244 11.47 6.58 -7.68
N GLY A 245 10.59 7.38 -7.07
CA GLY A 245 9.33 6.92 -6.50
C GLY A 245 8.43 6.21 -7.53
N LEU A 246 8.34 6.76 -8.75
CA LEU A 246 7.62 6.14 -9.86
C LEU A 246 8.28 4.82 -10.30
N LEU A 247 9.62 4.75 -10.35
CA LEU A 247 10.33 3.49 -10.61
C LEU A 247 10.06 2.43 -9.54
N LEU A 248 9.89 2.82 -8.27
CA LEU A 248 9.48 1.88 -7.22
C LEU A 248 8.05 1.34 -7.43
N VAL A 249 7.12 2.17 -7.92
CA VAL A 249 5.77 1.71 -8.29
C VAL A 249 5.86 0.74 -9.48
N ALA A 250 6.60 1.11 -10.53
CA ALA A 250 6.83 0.25 -11.69
C ALA A 250 7.44 -1.10 -11.30
N THR A 251 8.42 -1.10 -10.39
CA THR A 251 9.03 -2.32 -9.82
C THR A 251 7.98 -3.25 -9.19
N LEU A 252 7.13 -2.71 -8.31
CA LEU A 252 6.08 -3.49 -7.65
C LEU A 252 5.05 -4.01 -8.67
N ALA A 253 4.72 -3.18 -9.66
CA ALA A 253 3.82 -3.55 -10.74
C ALA A 253 4.39 -4.68 -11.60
N SER A 254 5.69 -4.62 -11.96
CA SER A 254 6.40 -5.66 -12.73
C SER A 254 6.38 -7.01 -12.02
N LEU A 255 6.62 -7.05 -10.69
CA LEU A 255 6.48 -8.27 -9.91
C LEU A 255 5.07 -8.88 -10.02
N ARG A 256 4.04 -8.04 -9.93
CA ARG A 256 2.64 -8.48 -9.98
C ARG A 256 2.19 -8.89 -11.37
N THR A 257 2.78 -8.32 -12.42
CA THR A 257 2.58 -8.77 -13.81
C THR A 257 3.40 -10.01 -14.17
N GLY A 258 4.26 -10.51 -13.28
CA GLY A 258 5.05 -11.72 -13.47
C GLY A 258 6.40 -11.49 -14.16
N ASP A 259 6.96 -10.28 -14.09
CA ASP A 259 8.26 -9.91 -14.64
C ASP A 259 9.24 -9.47 -13.53
N PRO A 260 9.82 -10.43 -12.79
CA PRO A 260 10.78 -10.13 -11.73
C PRO A 260 12.14 -9.68 -12.26
N TRP A 261 12.45 -9.90 -13.54
CA TRP A 261 13.71 -9.45 -14.13
C TRP A 261 13.68 -7.93 -14.33
N ARG A 262 12.61 -7.40 -14.93
CA ARG A 262 12.39 -5.96 -15.05
C ARG A 262 12.35 -5.27 -13.68
N ALA A 263 11.71 -5.89 -12.69
CA ALA A 263 11.69 -5.36 -11.33
C ALA A 263 13.11 -5.18 -10.75
N ARG A 264 14.00 -6.15 -10.96
CA ARG A 264 15.41 -6.06 -10.53
C ARG A 264 16.20 -5.04 -11.33
N GLU A 265 15.99 -4.96 -12.64
CA GLU A 265 16.65 -4.00 -13.53
C GLU A 265 16.35 -2.56 -13.10
N LEU A 266 15.06 -2.23 -12.91
CA LEU A 266 14.62 -0.91 -12.44
C LEU A 266 15.24 -0.54 -11.09
N LEU A 267 15.26 -1.47 -10.13
CA LEU A 267 15.83 -1.22 -8.80
C LEU A 267 17.35 -1.06 -8.81
N ARG A 268 18.07 -1.94 -9.52
CA ARG A 268 19.54 -1.99 -9.48
C ARG A 268 20.19 -0.95 -10.40
N GLY A 269 19.47 -0.50 -11.43
CA GLY A 269 19.88 0.58 -12.33
C GLY A 269 19.28 1.92 -11.91
N PRO A 270 18.28 2.43 -12.65
CA PRO A 270 17.88 3.84 -12.58
C PRO A 270 17.35 4.27 -11.20
N ALA A 271 16.65 3.40 -10.46
CA ALA A 271 16.18 3.77 -9.12
C ALA A 271 17.34 3.92 -8.13
N ARG A 272 18.36 3.06 -8.19
CA ARG A 272 19.54 3.19 -7.33
C ARG A 272 20.34 4.46 -7.64
N GLU A 273 20.49 4.79 -8.92
CA GLU A 273 21.18 6.02 -9.34
C GLU A 273 20.44 7.27 -8.87
N ALA A 274 19.12 7.32 -9.05
CA ALA A 274 18.29 8.40 -8.54
C ALA A 274 18.39 8.51 -7.01
N ALA A 275 18.36 7.38 -6.29
CA ALA A 275 18.45 7.38 -4.83
C ALA A 275 19.76 7.97 -4.31
N LEU A 276 20.89 7.76 -5.00
CA LEU A 276 22.16 8.38 -4.65
C LEU A 276 22.15 9.90 -4.81
N ARG A 277 21.35 10.44 -5.75
CA ARG A 277 21.17 11.88 -5.95
C ARG A 277 20.27 12.51 -4.89
N VAL A 278 19.35 11.75 -4.31
CA VAL A 278 18.45 12.21 -3.24
C VAL A 278 19.10 12.11 -1.85
N GLY A 279 19.82 11.02 -1.58
CA GLY A 279 20.28 10.68 -0.24
C GLY A 279 19.15 10.19 0.68
N ASP A 280 19.51 9.84 1.92
CA ASP A 280 18.54 9.45 2.95
C ASP A 280 18.05 10.67 3.76
N GLY A 281 16.98 10.49 4.55
CA GLY A 281 16.46 11.51 5.47
C GLY A 281 15.48 12.51 4.87
N HIS A 282 15.30 12.52 3.54
CA HIS A 282 14.37 13.40 2.86
C HIS A 282 12.99 12.74 2.63
N ASN A 283 11.93 13.56 2.54
CA ASN A 283 10.57 13.09 2.30
C ASN A 283 9.79 14.02 1.36
N TYR A 284 10.30 14.20 0.14
CA TYR A 284 9.61 14.99 -0.89
C TYR A 284 8.27 14.34 -1.28
N HIS A 285 7.19 15.11 -1.18
CA HIS A 285 5.81 14.68 -1.47
C HIS A 285 5.37 13.37 -0.79
N GLY A 286 5.94 13.03 0.37
CA GLY A 286 5.58 11.79 1.07
C GLY A 286 6.12 10.49 0.45
N THR A 287 6.98 10.58 -0.57
CA THR A 287 7.53 9.39 -1.27
C THR A 287 8.50 8.58 -0.41
N VAL A 288 9.15 9.25 0.56
CA VAL A 288 10.27 8.72 1.35
C VAL A 288 11.31 8.03 0.47
N PHE A 289 11.54 8.54 -0.74
CA PHE A 289 12.47 7.94 -1.69
C PHE A 289 13.92 8.27 -1.30
N GLY A 290 14.80 7.27 -1.42
CA GLY A 290 16.20 7.36 -1.03
C GLY A 290 16.85 5.98 -0.93
N PRO A 291 18.17 5.90 -0.65
CA PRO A 291 18.91 4.65 -0.64
C PRO A 291 18.32 3.58 0.28
N THR A 292 17.89 3.96 1.48
CA THR A 292 17.24 3.05 2.44
C THR A 292 15.96 2.45 1.87
N ASN A 293 15.10 3.26 1.24
CA ASN A 293 13.83 2.79 0.69
C ASN A 293 14.04 1.89 -0.55
N VAL A 294 15.05 2.18 -1.39
CA VAL A 294 15.46 1.26 -2.46
C VAL A 294 15.90 -0.09 -1.89
N GLY A 295 16.70 -0.09 -0.83
CA GLY A 295 17.11 -1.32 -0.13
C GLY A 295 15.91 -2.13 0.38
N ILE A 296 14.93 -1.48 1.01
CA ILE A 296 13.67 -2.11 1.46
C ILE A 296 12.92 -2.74 0.28
N HIS A 297 12.84 -2.05 -0.85
CA HIS A 297 12.20 -2.58 -2.06
C HIS A 297 12.99 -3.76 -2.67
N MET A 298 14.32 -3.77 -2.59
CA MET A 298 15.13 -4.92 -3.02
C MET A 298 14.86 -6.16 -2.16
N VAL A 299 14.83 -6.02 -0.83
CA VAL A 299 14.44 -7.11 0.09
C VAL A 299 13.06 -7.65 -0.27
N ARG A 300 12.11 -6.75 -0.55
CA ARG A 300 10.76 -7.14 -0.97
C ARG A 300 10.77 -7.91 -2.30
N VAL A 301 11.52 -7.46 -3.30
CA VAL A 301 11.61 -8.13 -4.61
C VAL A 301 12.10 -9.56 -4.46
N GLU A 302 13.19 -9.77 -3.72
CA GLU A 302 13.76 -11.11 -3.56
C GLU A 302 12.83 -12.03 -2.75
N TYR A 303 12.15 -11.51 -1.72
CA TYR A 303 11.11 -12.26 -1.02
C TYR A 303 9.97 -12.70 -1.94
N GLU A 304 9.42 -11.79 -2.76
CA GLU A 304 8.30 -12.11 -3.67
C GLU A 304 8.73 -13.11 -4.76
N CYS A 305 10.02 -13.15 -5.09
CA CYS A 305 10.60 -14.13 -6.01
C CYS A 305 10.88 -15.50 -5.35
N GLY A 306 10.72 -15.61 -4.02
CA GLY A 306 11.06 -16.82 -3.26
C GLY A 306 12.54 -16.95 -2.90
N GLU A 307 13.36 -15.94 -3.17
CA GLU A 307 14.79 -15.89 -2.88
C GLU A 307 15.03 -15.45 -1.42
N ILE A 308 14.49 -16.22 -0.47
CA ILE A 308 14.43 -15.87 0.96
C ILE A 308 15.83 -15.62 1.55
N SER A 309 16.83 -16.38 1.11
CA SER A 309 18.22 -16.20 1.57
C SER A 309 18.82 -14.87 1.14
N GLU A 310 18.58 -14.47 -0.11
CA GLU A 310 19.06 -13.21 -0.64
C GLU A 310 18.29 -12.03 -0.04
N ALA A 311 16.99 -12.18 0.19
CA ALA A 311 16.18 -11.17 0.88
C ALA A 311 16.72 -10.87 2.29
N LEU A 312 17.08 -11.89 3.05
CA LEU A 312 17.68 -11.72 4.39
C LEU A 312 19.09 -11.11 4.30
N ARG A 313 19.93 -11.57 3.38
CA ARG A 313 21.27 -10.99 3.16
C ARG A 313 21.19 -9.50 2.83
N LEU A 314 20.26 -9.11 1.95
CA LEU A 314 20.02 -7.71 1.61
C LEU A 314 19.48 -6.92 2.81
N ALA A 315 18.64 -7.53 3.64
CA ALA A 315 18.08 -6.85 4.80
C ALA A 315 19.15 -6.46 5.83
N ASP A 316 20.22 -7.25 5.96
CA ASP A 316 21.37 -6.93 6.82
C ASP A 316 22.11 -5.65 6.37
N ASP A 317 22.03 -5.29 5.08
CA ASP A 317 22.65 -4.09 4.51
C ASP A 317 21.76 -2.83 4.64
N VAL A 318 20.49 -2.97 5.08
CA VAL A 318 19.54 -1.85 5.15
C VAL A 318 19.57 -1.18 6.52
N ASP A 319 20.16 0.01 6.59
CA ASP A 319 20.16 0.85 7.79
C ASP A 319 18.86 1.67 7.91
N ILE A 320 17.87 1.12 8.60
CA ILE A 320 16.58 1.78 8.83
C ILE A 320 16.65 3.00 9.76
N THR A 321 17.78 3.29 10.40
CA THR A 321 17.92 4.49 11.25
C THR A 321 18.03 5.77 10.42
N LYS A 322 18.42 5.64 9.14
CA LYS A 322 18.54 6.76 8.19
C LYS A 322 17.22 7.29 7.64
N THR A 323 16.10 6.62 7.93
CA THR A 323 14.77 7.12 7.60
C THR A 323 14.01 7.51 8.87
N ALA A 324 13.29 8.63 8.83
CA ALA A 324 12.36 8.99 9.90
C ALA A 324 11.04 8.20 9.78
N SER A 325 10.71 7.70 8.58
CA SER A 325 9.41 7.10 8.29
C SER A 325 9.20 5.78 9.03
N LEU A 326 8.26 5.78 9.97
CA LEU A 326 7.84 4.58 10.68
C LEU A 326 7.27 3.54 9.71
N GLU A 327 6.54 3.97 8.68
CA GLU A 327 6.00 3.07 7.65
C GLU A 327 7.11 2.27 6.95
N ARG A 328 8.22 2.92 6.60
CA ARG A 328 9.35 2.26 5.94
C ARG A 328 10.06 1.30 6.89
N LYS A 329 10.33 1.73 8.13
CA LYS A 329 10.94 0.89 9.18
C LYS A 329 10.14 -0.39 9.40
N ILE A 330 8.83 -0.22 9.61
CA ILE A 330 7.90 -1.31 9.86
C ILE A 330 7.79 -2.24 8.64
N SER A 331 7.77 -1.69 7.42
CA SER A 331 7.73 -2.48 6.18
C SER A 331 8.92 -3.43 6.06
N LEU A 332 10.13 -2.99 6.43
CA LEU A 332 11.30 -3.88 6.46
C LEU A 332 11.14 -4.95 7.53
N LEU A 333 10.82 -4.56 8.77
CA LEU A 333 10.70 -5.49 9.90
C LEU A 333 9.69 -6.60 9.61
N TYR A 334 8.53 -6.26 9.04
CA TYR A 334 7.56 -7.25 8.62
C TYR A 334 8.06 -8.13 7.48
N LYS A 335 8.74 -7.56 6.50
CA LYS A 335 9.28 -8.35 5.39
C LYS A 335 10.33 -9.35 5.87
N VAL A 336 11.18 -8.96 6.81
CA VAL A 336 12.16 -9.84 7.46
C VAL A 336 11.47 -10.90 8.31
N ALA A 337 10.42 -10.53 9.06
CA ALA A 337 9.60 -11.48 9.81
C ALA A 337 9.00 -12.55 8.88
N GLN A 338 8.47 -12.16 7.72
CA GLN A 338 7.95 -13.10 6.72
C GLN A 338 9.04 -14.03 6.17
N CYS A 339 10.25 -13.53 5.94
CA CYS A 339 11.38 -14.37 5.53
C CYS A 339 11.71 -15.43 6.58
N TYR A 340 11.68 -15.07 7.87
CA TYR A 340 11.90 -16.02 8.97
C TYR A 340 10.74 -17.01 9.16
N GLU A 341 9.50 -16.59 8.89
CA GLU A 341 8.34 -17.48 8.87
C GLU A 341 8.48 -18.55 7.79
N CYS A 342 8.94 -18.20 6.58
CA CYS A 342 9.26 -19.17 5.52
C CYS A 342 10.32 -20.20 5.95
N ARG A 343 11.20 -19.83 6.89
CA ARG A 343 12.23 -20.71 7.47
C ARG A 343 11.80 -21.39 8.77
N SER A 344 10.54 -21.25 9.20
CA SER A 344 10.02 -21.77 10.46
C SER A 344 10.82 -21.33 11.70
N ASN A 345 11.42 -20.13 11.65
CA ASN A 345 12.15 -19.55 12.76
C ASN A 345 11.25 -18.60 13.57
N ASP A 346 10.33 -19.20 14.32
CA ASP A 346 9.28 -18.49 15.07
C ASP A 346 9.83 -17.48 16.10
N ALA A 347 11.02 -17.75 16.67
CA ALA A 347 11.67 -16.82 17.59
C ALA A 347 12.11 -15.53 16.87
N ALA A 348 12.72 -15.66 15.69
CA ALA A 348 13.10 -14.50 14.90
C ALA A 348 11.88 -13.72 14.39
N VAL A 349 10.81 -14.41 13.97
CA VAL A 349 9.53 -13.75 13.63
C VAL A 349 9.05 -12.91 14.81
N PHE A 350 9.00 -13.49 16.02
CA PHE A 350 8.51 -12.78 17.21
C PHE A 350 9.34 -11.54 17.57
N VAL A 351 10.67 -11.61 17.47
CA VAL A 351 11.56 -10.46 17.70
C VAL A 351 11.22 -9.30 16.76
N HIS A 352 11.08 -9.55 15.46
CA HIS A 352 10.80 -8.51 14.48
C HIS A 352 9.40 -7.92 14.63
N LEU A 353 8.40 -8.74 15.01
CA LEU A 353 7.05 -8.25 15.32
C LEU A 353 7.05 -7.36 16.57
N LYS A 354 7.79 -7.72 17.63
CA LYS A 354 7.96 -6.85 18.82
C LYS A 354 8.66 -5.53 18.47
N MET A 355 9.66 -5.55 17.59
CA MET A 355 10.31 -4.32 17.12
C MET A 355 9.31 -3.43 16.38
N ALA A 356 8.46 -3.99 15.52
CA ALA A 356 7.44 -3.24 14.81
C ALA A 356 6.34 -2.68 15.73
N GLU A 357 5.87 -3.46 16.72
CA GLU A 357 4.87 -3.01 17.70
C GLU A 357 5.37 -1.80 18.49
N ARG A 358 6.64 -1.79 18.90
CA ARG A 358 7.25 -0.64 19.60
C ARG A 358 7.28 0.64 18.75
N LEU A 359 7.33 0.52 17.43
CA LEU A 359 7.36 1.67 16.52
C LEU A 359 5.96 2.23 16.27
N CYS A 360 4.97 1.36 16.04
CA CYS A 360 3.58 1.77 15.84
C CYS A 360 2.64 0.63 16.25
N PRO A 361 2.10 0.66 17.48
CA PRO A 361 1.16 -0.35 17.94
C PRO A 361 -0.12 -0.41 17.09
N GLU A 362 -0.60 0.74 16.61
CA GLU A 362 -1.84 0.84 15.81
C GLU A 362 -1.77 0.05 14.49
N ASP A 363 -0.59 -0.15 13.91
CA ASP A 363 -0.42 -0.94 12.69
C ASP A 363 -0.95 -2.39 12.87
N PHE A 364 -0.86 -2.95 14.08
CA PHE A 364 -1.34 -4.31 14.39
C PHE A 364 -2.87 -4.43 14.49
N GLN A 365 -3.58 -3.29 14.58
CA GLN A 365 -5.04 -3.24 14.55
C GLN A 365 -5.56 -3.30 13.12
N HIS A 366 -4.84 -2.69 12.17
CA HIS A 366 -5.30 -2.51 10.79
C HIS A 366 -4.70 -3.52 9.81
N ARG A 367 -3.56 -4.15 10.12
CA ARG A 367 -2.86 -5.07 9.21
C ARG A 367 -3.21 -6.54 9.44
N GLN A 368 -4.11 -7.07 8.61
CA GLN A 368 -4.56 -8.47 8.71
C GLN A 368 -3.47 -9.50 8.45
N ASP A 369 -2.52 -9.21 7.55
CA ASP A 369 -1.36 -10.05 7.27
C ASP A 369 -0.50 -10.27 8.52
N VAL A 370 -0.24 -9.20 9.26
CA VAL A 370 0.51 -9.25 10.53
C VAL A 370 -0.26 -10.01 11.60
N ARG A 371 -1.57 -9.76 11.73
CA ARG A 371 -2.45 -10.49 12.67
C ARG A 371 -2.45 -12.00 12.39
N SER A 372 -2.42 -12.40 11.12
CA SER A 372 -2.31 -13.82 10.72
C SER A 372 -1.00 -14.45 11.19
N MET A 373 0.14 -13.77 10.99
CA MET A 373 1.45 -14.25 11.47
C MET A 373 1.45 -14.45 13.00
N VAL A 374 0.84 -13.53 13.76
CA VAL A 374 0.75 -13.66 15.22
C VAL A 374 -0.12 -14.85 15.62
N ARG A 375 -1.26 -15.07 14.96
CA ARG A 375 -2.09 -16.27 15.21
C ARG A 375 -1.32 -17.57 14.92
N THR A 376 -0.51 -17.58 13.86
CA THR A 376 0.37 -18.72 13.54
C THR A 376 1.41 -18.93 14.64
N LEU A 377 2.03 -17.85 15.14
CA LEU A 377 2.98 -17.92 16.25
C LEU A 377 2.33 -18.46 17.53
N VAL A 378 1.12 -18.02 17.89
CA VAL A 378 0.40 -18.52 19.07
C VAL A 378 0.24 -20.05 19.03
N LYS A 379 0.00 -20.61 17.85
CA LYS A 379 -0.17 -22.07 17.66
C LYS A 379 1.14 -22.85 17.72
N ARG A 380 2.25 -22.23 17.30
CA ARG A 380 3.54 -22.92 17.09
C ARG A 380 4.61 -22.60 18.15
N ALA A 381 4.41 -21.54 18.93
CA ALA A 381 5.40 -21.05 19.88
C ALA A 381 5.83 -22.16 20.85
N LYS A 382 7.15 -22.31 21.02
CA LYS A 382 7.72 -23.28 21.96
C LYS A 382 7.40 -22.89 23.40
N PRO A 383 7.33 -23.84 24.33
CA PRO A 383 7.01 -23.56 25.74
C PRO A 383 7.87 -22.48 26.39
N SER A 384 9.13 -22.32 25.99
CA SER A 384 10.06 -21.34 26.55
C SER A 384 9.68 -19.87 26.30
N TYR A 385 8.89 -19.56 25.26
CA TYR A 385 8.44 -18.19 24.94
C TYR A 385 6.95 -18.10 24.58
N ALA A 386 6.19 -19.19 24.71
CA ALA A 386 4.75 -19.20 24.44
C ALA A 386 3.96 -18.22 25.33
N GLY A 387 4.42 -17.99 26.57
CA GLY A 387 3.85 -16.98 27.46
C GLY A 387 3.92 -15.58 26.86
N GLU A 388 5.12 -15.14 26.46
CA GLU A 388 5.32 -13.82 25.83
C GLU A 388 4.51 -13.66 24.53
N VAL A 389 4.40 -14.71 23.72
CA VAL A 389 3.62 -14.68 22.47
C VAL A 389 2.12 -14.52 22.77
N ARG A 390 1.59 -15.18 23.80
CA ARG A 390 0.19 -15.01 24.23
C ARG A 390 -0.06 -13.63 24.80
N GLU A 391 0.83 -13.11 25.64
CA GLU A 391 0.73 -11.74 26.16
C GLU A 391 0.73 -10.71 25.03
N PHE A 392 1.61 -10.89 24.04
CA PHE A 392 1.66 -10.06 22.85
C PHE A 392 0.35 -10.13 22.05
N ALA A 393 -0.15 -11.33 21.80
CA ALA A 393 -1.42 -11.55 21.10
C ALA A 393 -2.62 -10.94 21.84
N GLY A 394 -2.63 -11.00 23.17
CA GLY A 394 -3.61 -10.33 24.02
C GLY A 394 -3.57 -8.80 23.87
N ARG A 395 -2.39 -8.18 23.93
CA ARG A 395 -2.24 -6.72 23.76
C ARG A 395 -2.77 -6.21 22.42
N ILE A 396 -2.61 -6.98 21.35
CA ILE A 396 -3.10 -6.59 20.01
C ILE A 396 -4.52 -7.09 19.70
N GLY A 397 -5.26 -7.58 20.71
CA GLY A 397 -6.66 -7.99 20.58
C GLY A 397 -6.86 -9.20 19.67
N LEU A 398 -6.04 -10.24 19.83
CA LEU A 398 -6.19 -11.53 19.12
C LEU A 398 -6.60 -12.69 20.02
N LEU A 399 -6.58 -12.50 21.34
CA LEU A 399 -7.01 -13.46 22.33
C LEU A 399 -7.97 -12.75 23.27
N ASP A 400 -9.01 -13.49 23.69
CA ASP A 400 -10.01 -13.05 24.66
C ASP A 400 -9.47 -13.08 26.10
#